data_AF-A0A4R6UP49-F1
#
_entry.id   AF-A0A4R6UP49-F1
#
_cell.length_a   1.000
_cell.length_b   1.000
_cell.length_c   1.000
_cell.angle_alpha   90.00
_cell.angle_beta   90.00
_cell.angle_gamma   90.00
#
_symmetry.space_group_name_H-M   'P 1'
#
loop_
_entity.id
_entity.type
_entity.pdbx_description
1 polymer ?
#
loop_
_entity_poly.entity_id
_entity_poly.type
_entity_poly.pdbx_seq_one_letter_code
_entity_poly.pdbx_strand_id
1 'polypeptide(L)'
;MSHTNEYKEGFLSFTKNKGELHNPYPMGTAQFNDFECGWLQAQRRTSVEAIKENERQRKLLMKDEEALGRRQTEETKNAYLRRKG
;
A
#
# COMPACT_ATOMS: atom_id res chain seq x y z
N MET A 1 2.06 -13.15 -23.14
CA MET A 1 2.13 -14.45 -22.44
C MET A 1 0.78 -14.68 -21.77
N SER A 2 0.06 -15.75 -22.14
CA SER A 2 -1.14 -16.15 -21.40
C SER A 2 -0.68 -16.84 -20.13
N HIS A 3 -1.20 -16.42 -18.98
CA HIS A 3 -0.89 -17.07 -17.70
C HIS A 3 -1.61 -18.42 -17.61
N THR A 4 -0.92 -19.43 -17.10
CA THR A 4 -1.48 -20.76 -16.81
C THR A 4 -2.56 -20.69 -15.72
N ASN A 5 -3.37 -21.73 -15.58
CA ASN A 5 -4.44 -21.73 -14.59
C ASN A 5 -3.85 -21.76 -13.17
N GLU A 6 -2.77 -22.50 -12.99
CA GLU A 6 -1.99 -22.64 -11.77
C GLU A 6 -1.42 -21.29 -11.33
N TYR A 7 -0.92 -20.48 -12.26
CA TYR A 7 -0.51 -19.10 -11.97
C TYR A 7 -1.66 -18.26 -11.43
N LYS A 8 -2.84 -18.34 -12.06
CA LYS A 8 -4.02 -17.58 -11.60
C LYS A 8 -4.48 -18.05 -10.22
N GLU A 9 -4.45 -19.36 -9.97
CA GLU A 9 -4.75 -19.94 -8.67
C GLU A 9 -3.77 -19.46 -7.60
N GLY A 10 -2.46 -19.47 -7.90
CA GLY A 10 -1.43 -18.94 -7.02
C GLY A 10 -1.68 -17.48 -6.66
N PHE A 11 -1.96 -16.66 -7.67
CA PHE A 11 -2.26 -15.24 -7.51
C PHE A 11 -3.48 -14.99 -6.60
N LEU A 12 -4.57 -15.74 -6.81
CA LEU A 12 -5.80 -15.62 -6.01
C LEU A 12 -5.64 -16.22 -4.60
N SER A 13 -4.81 -17.25 -4.45
CA SER A 13 -4.62 -17.91 -3.16
C SER A 13 -3.95 -17.01 -2.12
N PHE A 14 -3.11 -16.07 -2.55
CA PHE A 14 -2.46 -15.10 -1.66
C PHE A 14 -3.48 -14.34 -0.80
N THR A 15 -4.52 -13.77 -1.42
CA THR A 15 -5.54 -13.02 -0.69
C THR A 15 -6.46 -13.94 0.10
N LYS A 16 -6.85 -15.09 -0.48
CA LYS A 16 -7.71 -16.08 0.17
C LYS A 16 -7.10 -16.63 1.47
N ASN A 17 -5.80 -16.86 1.47
CA ASN A 17 -5.06 -17.45 2.58
C ASN A 17 -4.32 -16.42 3.43
N LYS A 18 -4.71 -15.13 3.34
CA LYS A 18 -4.14 -14.03 4.16
C LYS A 18 -2.61 -13.94 4.09
N GLY A 19 -2.03 -14.21 2.92
CA GLY A 19 -0.59 -14.16 2.71
C GLY A 19 0.17 -15.41 3.17
N GLU A 20 -0.51 -16.52 3.45
CA GLU A 20 0.15 -17.82 3.62
C GLU A 20 0.21 -18.57 2.26
N LEU A 21 1.36 -19.19 1.98
CA LEU A 21 1.57 -20.00 0.78
C LEU A 21 1.10 -21.44 1.04
N HIS A 22 -0.03 -21.80 0.45
CA HIS A 22 -0.57 -23.17 0.46
C HIS A 22 -0.63 -23.69 -0.97
N ASN A 23 0.49 -24.22 -1.45
CA ASN A 23 0.60 -24.75 -2.81
C ASN A 23 0.13 -26.22 -2.86
N PRO A 24 -0.95 -26.55 -3.59
CA PRO A 24 -1.47 -27.92 -3.65
C PRO A 24 -0.67 -28.82 -4.59
N TYR A 25 0.24 -28.26 -5.39
CA TYR A 25 0.99 -29.00 -6.40
C TYR A 25 2.24 -29.67 -5.79
N PRO A 26 2.69 -30.82 -6.31
CA PRO A 26 3.93 -31.44 -5.84
C PRO A 26 5.16 -30.59 -6.19
N MET A 27 6.10 -30.47 -5.24
CA MET A 27 7.34 -29.73 -5.44
C MET A 27 8.14 -30.26 -6.64
N GLY A 28 8.75 -29.36 -7.40
CA GLY A 28 9.54 -29.69 -8.60
C GLY A 28 8.73 -29.86 -9.89
N THR A 29 7.40 -29.75 -9.81
CA THR A 29 6.52 -29.74 -11.00
C THR A 29 6.43 -28.34 -11.62
N ALA A 30 6.09 -28.27 -12.91
CA ALA A 30 5.83 -26.99 -13.58
C ALA A 30 4.66 -26.24 -12.93
N GLN A 31 3.61 -26.98 -12.54
CA GLN A 31 2.43 -26.44 -11.86
C GLN A 31 2.79 -25.79 -10.52
N PHE A 32 3.67 -26.43 -9.74
CA PHE A 32 4.16 -25.87 -8.49
C PHE A 32 4.85 -24.53 -8.72
N ASN A 33 5.76 -24.47 -9.70
CA ASN A 33 6.49 -23.24 -10.03
C ASN A 33 5.56 -22.14 -10.53
N ASP A 34 4.60 -22.47 -11.39
CA ASP A 34 3.63 -21.52 -11.92
C ASP A 34 2.75 -20.93 -10.82
N PHE A 35 2.27 -21.77 -9.90
CA PHE A 35 1.51 -21.35 -8.73
C PHE A 35 2.31 -20.42 -7.83
N GLU A 36 3.56 -20.79 -7.47
CA GLU A 36 4.42 -19.93 -6.65
C GLU A 36 4.69 -18.58 -7.34
N CYS A 37 4.92 -18.58 -8.66
CA CYS A 37 5.09 -17.35 -9.43
C CYS A 37 3.85 -16.44 -9.33
N GLY A 38 2.65 -17.01 -9.44
CA GLY A 38 1.40 -16.28 -9.29
C GLY A 38 1.25 -15.67 -7.90
N TRP A 39 1.50 -16.47 -6.86
CA TRP A 39 1.41 -16.06 -5.47
C TRP A 39 2.43 -14.95 -5.13
N LEU A 40 3.69 -15.11 -5.55
CA LEU A 40 4.74 -14.11 -5.37
C LEU A 40 4.41 -12.81 -6.08
N GLN A 41 3.75 -12.87 -7.24
CA GLN A 41 3.31 -11.66 -7.93
C GLN A 41 2.21 -10.93 -7.15
N ALA A 42 1.26 -11.66 -6.55
CA ALA A 42 0.21 -11.08 -5.71
C ALA A 42 0.80 -10.43 -4.44
N GLN A 43 1.75 -11.09 -3.78
CA GLN A 43 2.52 -10.52 -2.65
C GLN A 43 3.28 -9.25 -3.07
N ARG A 44 3.93 -9.33 -4.24
CA ARG A 44 4.53 -8.26 -5.04
C ARG A 44 3.70 -6.98 -5.01
N ARG A 45 2.54 -7.10 -5.62
CA ARG A 45 1.58 -6.00 -5.81
C ARG A 45 1.12 -5.47 -4.47
N THR A 46 0.62 -6.33 -3.60
CA THR A 46 0.05 -5.93 -2.31
C THR A 46 1.04 -5.07 -1.49
N SER A 47 2.32 -5.46 -1.49
CA SER A 47 3.38 -4.68 -0.84
C SER A 47 3.55 -3.28 -1.46
N VAL A 48 3.55 -3.19 -2.79
CA VAL A 48 3.66 -1.92 -3.52
C VAL A 48 2.45 -1.02 -3.28
N GLU A 49 1.23 -1.57 -3.29
CA GLU A 49 0.02 -0.81 -2.99
C GLU A 49 0.02 -0.31 -1.53
N ALA A 50 0.46 -1.14 -0.58
CA ALA A 50 0.59 -0.74 0.82
C ALA A 50 1.59 0.42 1.01
N ILE A 51 2.74 0.37 0.32
CA ILE A 51 3.75 1.45 0.34
C ILE A 51 3.15 2.75 -0.22
N LYS A 52 2.48 2.68 -1.38
CA LYS A 52 1.86 3.87 -2.01
C LYS A 52 0.81 4.51 -1.12
N GLU A 53 -0.02 3.70 -0.46
CA GLU A 53 -1.02 4.21 0.46
C GLU A 53 -0.36 4.89 1.67
N ASN A 54 0.69 4.29 2.24
CA ASN A 54 1.44 4.91 3.33
C ASN A 54 2.04 6.27 2.93
N GLU A 55 2.64 6.37 1.74
CA GLU A 55 3.16 7.62 1.21
C GLU A 55 2.07 8.68 1.02
N ARG A 56 0.89 8.27 0.57
CA ARG A 56 -0.27 9.17 0.43
C ARG A 56 -0.70 9.72 1.78
N GLN A 57 -0.82 8.86 2.79
CA GLN A 57 -1.19 9.27 4.14
C GLN A 57 -0.16 10.24 4.74
N ARG A 58 1.13 9.98 4.54
CA ARG A 58 2.21 10.90 4.95
C ARG A 58 2.10 12.27 4.29
N LYS A 59 1.81 12.32 2.99
CA LYS A 59 1.61 13.59 2.26
C LYS A 59 0.39 14.36 2.75
N LEU A 60 -0.68 13.68 3.15
CA LEU A 60 -1.86 14.32 3.74
C LEU A 60 -1.52 14.91 5.10
N LEU A 61 -0.86 14.14 5.97
CA LEU A 61 -0.41 14.61 7.28
C LEU A 61 0.45 15.88 7.18
N MET A 62 1.43 15.90 6.27
CA MET A 62 2.30 17.06 6.07
C MET A 62 1.52 18.30 5.60
N LYS A 63 0.50 18.12 4.74
CA LYS A 63 -0.37 19.23 4.33
C LYS A 63 -1.18 19.80 5.49
N ASP A 64 -1.68 18.93 6.37
CA ASP A 64 -2.43 19.35 7.55
C ASP A 64 -1.53 20.12 8.54
N GLU A 65 -0.29 19.67 8.74
CA GLU A 65 0.71 20.39 9.54
C GLU A 65 1.04 21.77 8.97
N GLU A 66 1.26 21.88 7.65
CA GLU A 66 1.47 23.18 7.00
C GLU A 66 0.26 24.11 7.12
N ALA A 67 -0.96 23.56 7.02
CA ALA A 67 -2.19 24.33 7.17
C ALA A 67 -2.35 24.83 8.62
N LEU A 68 -2.02 24.01 9.62
CA LEU A 68 -2.01 24.39 11.03
C LEU A 68 -0.99 25.50 11.29
N GLY A 69 0.24 25.39 10.77
CA GLY A 69 1.26 26.43 10.90
C GLY A 69 0.84 27.77 10.28
N ARG A 70 0.17 27.73 9.12
CA ARG A 70 -0.41 28.93 8.48
C ARG A 70 -1.50 29.57 9.35
N ARG A 71 -2.42 28.78 9.90
CA ARG A 71 -3.47 29.31 10.79
C ARG A 71 -2.90 29.94 12.05
N GLN A 72 -1.93 29.29 12.70
CA GLN A 72 -1.28 29.84 13.89
C GLN A 72 -0.59 31.17 13.59
N THR A 73 0.14 31.27 12.47
CA THR A 73 0.81 32.53 12.09
C THR A 73 -0.19 33.64 11.78
N GLU A 74 -1.32 33.33 11.13
CA GLU A 74 -2.41 34.30 10.92
C GLU A 74 -3.07 34.74 12.22
N GLU A 75 -3.36 33.82 13.13
CA GLU A 75 -3.91 34.13 14.46
C GLU A 75 -2.97 35.02 15.27
N THR A 76 -1.66 34.72 15.25
CA THR A 76 -0.66 35.52 15.97
C THR A 76 -0.57 36.94 15.39
N LYS A 77 -0.61 37.08 14.06
CA LYS A 77 -0.63 38.39 13.38
C LYS A 77 -1.90 39.17 13.73
N ASN A 78 -3.06 38.52 13.69
CA ASN A 78 -4.34 39.14 14.02
C ASN A 78 -4.40 39.58 15.50
N ALA A 79 -3.86 38.77 16.42
CA ALA A 79 -3.76 39.11 17.84
C ALA A 79 -2.86 40.34 18.08
N TYR A 80 -1.72 40.43 17.38
CA TYR A 80 -0.85 41.60 17.44
C TYR A 80 -1.57 42.88 16.96
N LEU A 81 -2.27 42.81 15.83
CA LEU A 81 -3.03 43.94 15.29
C LEU A 81 -4.13 44.41 16.24
N ARG A 82 -4.90 43.48 16.84
CA ARG A 82 -5.94 43.80 17.83
C ARG A 82 -5.42 44.48 19.09
N ARG A 83 -4.15 44.26 19.46
CA ARG A 83 -3.53 44.85 20.65
C ARG A 83 -2.97 46.25 20.40
N LYS A 84 -2.76 46.62 19.13
CA LYS A 84 -2.09 47.85 18.71
C LYS A 84 -3.05 48.91 18.14
N GLY A 85 -4.27 48.52 17.78
CA GLY A 85 -5.40 49.44 17.53
C GLY A 85 -6.17 49.70 18.81
#